data_AF-A0A5R2N582-F1
#
_entry.id   AF-A0A5R2N582-F1
#
_cell.length_a   1.000
_cell.length_b   1.000
_cell.length_c   1.000
_cell.angle_alpha   90.00
_cell.angle_beta   90.00
_cell.angle_gamma   90.00
#
_symmetry.space_group_name_H-M   'P 1'
#
loop_
_entity.id
_entity.type
_entity.pdbx_description
1 polymer ?
#
loop_
_entity_poly.entity_id
_entity_poly.type
_entity_poly.pdbx_seq_one_letter_code
_entity_poly.pdbx_strand_id
1 'polypeptide(L)'
;DEPFSPPPAPMEATPRGDSRFEGLDAAHSELLSCLLGAGELGRDAFEDVARKLRLLPDGAIETINEWGFDKFDEPILEGEDHIVVVEHVRVELQGAGAER
;
A
#
# COMPACT_ATOMS: atom_id res chain seq x y z
N ASP A 1 23.41 2.40 -31.38
CA ASP A 1 21.96 2.16 -31.40
C ASP A 1 21.73 0.85 -30.67
N GLU A 2 21.59 0.94 -29.36
CA GLU A 2 21.25 -0.20 -28.51
C GLU A 2 19.73 -0.15 -28.30
N PRO A 3 18.97 -1.20 -28.66
CA PRO A 3 17.54 -1.22 -28.37
C PRO A 3 17.34 -1.38 -26.86
N PHE A 4 16.86 -0.33 -26.21
CA PHE A 4 16.42 -0.36 -24.82
C PHE A 4 15.24 -1.34 -24.72
N SER A 5 15.45 -2.46 -24.03
CA SER A 5 14.39 -3.42 -23.75
C SER A 5 13.40 -2.79 -22.77
N PRO A 6 12.08 -2.82 -23.01
CA PRO A 6 11.12 -2.36 -22.02
C PRO A 6 11.15 -3.30 -20.81
N PRO A 7 11.00 -2.80 -19.57
CA PRO A 7 10.76 -3.66 -18.43
C PRO A 7 9.44 -4.44 -18.62
N PRO A 8 9.32 -5.66 -18.06
CA PRO A 8 8.11 -6.45 -18.16
C PRO A 8 6.95 -5.68 -17.51
N ALA A 9 5.82 -5.58 -18.23
CA ALA A 9 4.56 -5.16 -17.64
C ALA A 9 4.23 -6.07 -16.44
N PRO A 10 3.89 -5.53 -15.26
CA PRO A 10 3.38 -6.34 -14.18
C PRO A 10 2.13 -7.08 -14.65
N MET A 11 2.26 -8.39 -14.64
CA MET A 11 1.23 -9.37 -14.96
C MET A 11 0.01 -9.11 -14.06
N GLU A 12 -1.17 -8.96 -14.67
CA GLU A 12 -2.47 -8.90 -14.00
C GLU A 12 -2.67 -10.13 -13.11
N ALA A 13 -2.24 -10.05 -11.86
CA ALA A 13 -2.87 -10.80 -10.79
C ALA A 13 -4.16 -10.03 -10.50
N THR A 14 -5.31 -10.59 -10.88
CA THR A 14 -6.58 -10.18 -10.31
C THR A 14 -6.82 -11.02 -9.06
N PRO A 15 -6.35 -10.63 -7.86
CA PRO A 15 -7.01 -11.10 -6.67
C PRO A 15 -8.43 -10.53 -6.72
N ARG A 16 -9.39 -11.17 -6.04
CA ARG A 16 -10.55 -10.44 -5.52
C ARG A 16 -10.04 -9.49 -4.44
N GLY A 17 -9.22 -8.53 -4.83
CA GLY A 17 -8.76 -7.44 -4.00
C GLY A 17 -9.92 -6.47 -3.90
N ASP A 18 -10.09 -5.90 -2.71
CA ASP A 18 -10.87 -4.68 -2.60
C ASP A 18 -10.45 -3.72 -3.72
N SER A 19 -11.41 -3.29 -4.55
CA SER A 19 -11.15 -2.32 -5.63
C SER A 19 -10.50 -1.02 -5.10
N ARG A 20 -10.57 -0.78 -3.78
CA ARG A 20 -9.90 0.32 -3.08
C ARG A 20 -8.37 0.30 -3.21
N PHE A 21 -7.75 -0.84 -3.52
CA PHE A 21 -6.29 -0.99 -3.65
C PHE A 21 -5.86 -1.42 -5.06
N GLU A 22 -6.62 -1.05 -6.08
CA GLU A 22 -6.29 -1.41 -7.46
C GLU A 22 -4.86 -0.95 -7.84
N GLY A 23 -4.06 -1.89 -8.35
CA GLY A 23 -2.65 -1.66 -8.70
C GLY A 23 -1.65 -1.98 -7.59
N LEU A 24 -2.10 -2.30 -6.37
CA LEU A 24 -1.26 -2.73 -5.27
C LEU A 24 -1.30 -4.26 -5.12
N ASP A 25 -0.16 -4.90 -4.87
CA ASP A 25 -0.10 -6.35 -4.68
C ASP A 25 -0.88 -6.79 -3.42
N ALA A 26 -1.29 -8.06 -3.37
CA ALA A 26 -2.07 -8.62 -2.27
C ALA A 26 -1.37 -8.47 -0.90
N ALA A 27 -0.05 -8.66 -0.82
CA ALA A 27 0.67 -8.53 0.45
C ALA A 27 0.64 -7.09 0.98
N HIS A 28 0.88 -6.10 0.11
CA HIS A 28 0.83 -4.69 0.48
C HIS A 28 -0.59 -4.20 0.78
N SER A 29 -1.57 -4.70 0.02
CA SER A 29 -3.00 -4.46 0.25
C SER A 29 -3.46 -4.98 1.61
N GLU A 30 -3.00 -6.16 2.02
CA GLU A 30 -3.32 -6.73 3.33
C GLU A 30 -2.67 -5.92 4.47
N LEU A 31 -1.40 -5.51 4.29
CA LEU A 31 -0.69 -4.63 5.23
C LEU A 31 -1.42 -3.30 5.43
N LEU A 32 -1.78 -2.63 4.32
CA LEU A 32 -2.49 -1.36 4.34
C LEU A 32 -3.91 -1.52 4.92
N SER A 33 -4.60 -2.62 4.61
CA SER A 33 -5.89 -2.95 5.23
C SER A 33 -5.78 -3.10 6.76
N CYS A 34 -4.74 -3.77 7.24
CA CYS A 34 -4.51 -3.95 8.67
C CYS A 34 -4.30 -2.59 9.35
N LEU A 35 -3.49 -1.73 8.74
CA LEU A 35 -3.22 -0.39 9.26
C LEU A 35 -4.48 0.50 9.28
N LEU A 36 -5.29 0.48 8.22
CA LEU A 36 -6.56 1.22 8.18
C LEU A 36 -7.55 0.80 9.28
N GLY A 37 -7.59 -0.50 9.59
CA GLY A 37 -8.42 -1.06 10.66
C GLY A 37 -7.91 -0.74 12.06
N ALA A 38 -6.58 -0.72 12.25
CA ALA A 38 -5.95 -0.35 13.51
C ALA A 38 -5.96 1.18 13.75
N GLY A 39 -5.96 1.98 12.69
CA GLY A 39 -5.84 3.43 12.71
C GLY A 39 -4.39 3.89 12.68
N GLU A 40 -3.59 3.39 13.62
CA GLU A 40 -2.14 3.59 13.69
C GLU A 40 -1.45 2.30 14.14
N LEU A 41 -0.22 2.07 13.68
CA LEU A 41 0.62 0.99 14.18
C LEU A 41 1.97 1.56 14.61
N GLY A 42 2.43 1.17 15.79
CA GLY A 42 3.83 1.39 16.17
C GLY A 42 4.76 0.63 15.23
N ARG A 43 5.97 1.13 15.04
CA ARG A 43 6.99 0.57 14.14
C ARG A 43 7.17 -0.94 14.31
N ASP A 44 7.34 -1.42 15.55
CA ASP A 44 7.52 -2.84 15.85
C ASP A 44 6.31 -3.70 15.41
N ALA A 45 5.09 -3.21 15.63
CA ALA A 45 3.87 -3.90 15.20
C ALA A 45 3.74 -3.92 13.67
N PHE A 46 4.07 -2.81 13.01
CA PHE A 46 4.10 -2.74 11.54
C PHE A 46 5.14 -3.72 10.97
N GLU A 47 6.34 -3.78 11.55
CA GLU A 47 7.38 -4.72 11.13
C GLU A 47 6.94 -6.18 11.30
N ASP A 48 6.27 -6.51 12.41
CA ASP A 48 5.75 -7.86 12.65
C ASP A 48 4.68 -8.25 11.62
N VAL A 49 3.76 -7.34 11.28
CA VAL A 49 2.76 -7.57 10.22
C VAL A 49 3.44 -7.71 8.85
N ALA A 50 4.34 -6.80 8.48
CA ALA A 50 5.06 -6.87 7.21
C ALA A 50 5.84 -8.19 7.09
N ARG A 51 6.53 -8.63 8.14
CA ARG A 51 7.25 -9.92 8.15
C ARG A 51 6.33 -11.12 8.02
N LYS A 52 5.15 -11.12 8.64
CA LYS A 52 4.13 -12.18 8.45
C LYS A 52 3.69 -12.28 6.99
N LEU A 53 3.64 -11.15 6.29
CA LEU A 53 3.32 -11.04 4.88
C LEU A 53 4.53 -11.26 3.95
N ARG A 54 5.69 -11.61 4.52
CA ARG A 54 6.97 -11.78 3.82
C ARG A 54 7.45 -10.52 3.10
N LEU A 55 7.07 -9.35 3.61
CA LEU A 55 7.53 -8.05 3.14
C LEU A 55 8.71 -7.56 3.98
N LEU A 56 9.58 -6.78 3.35
CA LEU A 56 10.55 -5.95 4.06
C LEU A 56 9.82 -4.70 4.55
N PRO A 57 9.85 -4.35 5.85
CA PRO A 57 9.06 -3.26 6.40
C PRO A 57 9.32 -1.92 5.68
N ASP A 58 10.58 -1.51 5.56
CA ASP A 58 10.93 -0.26 4.86
C ASP A 58 10.55 -0.32 3.38
N GLY A 59 10.82 -1.43 2.69
CA GLY A 59 10.43 -1.59 1.28
C GLY A 59 8.92 -1.62 1.07
N ALA A 60 8.15 -2.09 2.05
CA ALA A 60 6.70 -2.05 2.00
C ALA A 60 6.18 -0.62 2.14
N ILE A 61 6.79 0.18 3.01
CA ILE A 61 6.47 1.62 3.13
C ILE A 61 6.77 2.33 1.82
N GLU A 62 7.96 2.12 1.25
CA GLU A 62 8.34 2.70 -0.05
C GLU A 62 7.35 2.31 -1.15
N THR A 63 7.02 1.01 -1.27
CA THR A 63 6.09 0.51 -2.29
C THR A 63 4.69 1.09 -2.14
N ILE A 64 4.17 1.13 -0.90
CA ILE A 64 2.84 1.67 -0.62
C ILE A 64 2.82 3.19 -0.88
N ASN A 65 3.87 3.92 -0.51
CA ASN A 65 3.97 5.35 -0.76
C ASN A 65 4.09 5.67 -2.25
N GLU A 66 4.88 4.91 -3.00
CA GLU A 66 4.97 5.03 -4.46
C GLU A 66 3.61 4.81 -5.13
N TRP A 67 2.87 3.79 -4.69
CA TRP A 67 1.48 3.58 -5.14
C TRP A 67 0.57 4.76 -4.76
N GLY A 68 0.78 5.36 -3.58
CA GLY A 68 0.10 6.58 -3.17
C GLY A 68 0.34 7.74 -4.10
N PHE A 69 1.59 7.98 -4.48
CA PHE A 69 1.91 9.04 -5.43
C PHE A 69 1.28 8.82 -6.81
N ASP A 70 1.18 7.57 -7.28
CA ASP A 70 0.51 7.26 -8.56
C ASP A 70 -1.00 7.53 -8.53
N LYS A 71 -1.65 7.26 -7.38
CA LYS A 71 -3.12 7.33 -7.25
C LYS A 71 -3.66 8.63 -6.67
N PHE A 72 -2.93 9.23 -5.73
CA PHE A 72 -3.35 10.35 -4.90
C PHE A 72 -2.39 11.56 -4.99
N ASP A 73 -1.29 11.46 -5.73
CA ASP A 73 -0.22 12.49 -5.81
C ASP A 73 0.48 12.77 -4.46
N GLU A 74 0.25 11.91 -3.45
CA GLU A 74 0.79 12.04 -2.09
C GLU A 74 1.06 10.65 -1.47
N PRO A 75 1.96 10.54 -0.46
CA PRO A 75 2.24 9.25 0.17
C PRO A 75 1.02 8.75 0.97
N ILE A 76 0.83 7.43 1.03
CA ILE A 76 -0.24 6.84 1.84
C ILE A 76 0.13 6.83 3.32
N LEU A 77 1.39 6.54 3.63
CA LEU A 77 1.91 6.30 4.96
C LEU A 77 2.80 7.45 5.40
N GLU A 78 2.60 7.89 6.63
CA GLU A 78 3.45 8.88 7.31
C GLU A 78 3.88 8.39 8.70
N GLY A 79 4.93 9.02 9.23
CA GLY A 79 5.51 8.69 10.52
C GLY A 79 6.60 7.63 10.47
N GLU A 80 7.53 7.69 11.43
CA GLU A 80 8.69 6.77 11.51
C GLU A 80 8.53 5.76 12.65
N ASP A 81 8.21 6.24 13.86
CA ASP A 81 7.94 5.43 15.05
C ASP A 81 6.49 4.93 15.14
N HIS A 82 5.55 5.73 14.63
CA HIS A 82 4.12 5.42 14.56
C HIS A 82 3.70 5.60 13.11
N ILE A 83 3.52 4.49 12.42
CA ILE A 83 3.07 4.46 11.04
C ILE A 83 1.57 4.72 11.05
N VAL A 84 1.13 5.74 10.32
CA VAL A 84 -0.29 6.09 10.17
C VAL A 84 -0.61 6.29 8.69
N VAL A 85 -1.87 6.05 8.32
CA VAL A 85 -2.36 6.43 6.99
C VAL A 85 -2.74 7.89 7.02
N VAL A 86 -2.25 8.66 6.04
CA VAL A 86 -2.59 10.07 5.87
C VAL A 86 -4.11 10.22 5.86
N GLU A 87 -4.65 11.09 6.72
CA GLU A 87 -6.09 11.17 6.99
C GLU A 87 -6.91 11.44 5.72
N HIS A 88 -6.41 12.29 4.83
CA HIS A 88 -7.06 12.60 3.56
C HIS A 88 -7.20 11.36 2.68
N VAL A 89 -6.11 10.65 2.41
CA VAL A 89 -6.13 9.41 1.63
C VAL A 89 -6.95 8.33 2.32
N ARG A 90 -6.88 8.24 3.65
CA ARG A 90 -7.67 7.30 4.44
C ARG A 90 -9.17 7.49 4.25
N VAL A 91 -9.66 8.72 4.12
CA VAL A 91 -11.07 9.00 3.82
C VAL A 91 -11.42 8.54 2.41
N GLU A 92 -10.59 8.84 1.42
CA GLU A 92 -10.78 8.42 0.02
C GLU A 92 -10.81 6.89 -0.10
N LEU A 93 -9.88 6.18 0.54
CA LEU A 93 -9.79 4.71 0.54
C LEU A 93 -11.02 4.05 1.19
N GLN A 94 -11.60 4.67 2.22
CA GLN A 94 -12.80 4.18 2.89
C GLN A 94 -14.08 4.56 2.11
N GLY A 95 -14.09 5.72 1.44
CA GLY A 95 -15.19 6.18 0.60
C GLY A 95 -15.33 5.37 -0.69
N ALA A 96 -14.21 4.98 -1.30
CA ALA A 96 -14.17 4.19 -2.54
C ALA A 96 -14.81 2.79 -2.40
N GLY A 97 -14.96 2.28 -1.17
CA GLY A 97 -15.66 1.03 -0.88
C GLY A 97 -17.18 1.16 -0.64
N ALA A 98 -17.69 2.39 -0.47
CA ALA A 98 -19.07 2.64 -0.04
C ALA A 98 -20.07 2.86 -1.20
N GLU A 99 -19.60 3.01 -2.43
CA GLU A 99 -20.47 3.17 -3.60
C GLU A 99 -20.72 1.82 -4.31
N ARG A 100 -21.59 0.98 -3.73
CA ARG A 100 -22.40 -0.01 -4.48
C ARG A 100 -23.79 -0.17 -3.87
#